data_AF-A0A7C3QTU5-F1
#
_entry.id   AF-A0A7C3QTU5-F1
#
_cell.length_a   1.000
_cell.length_b   1.000
_cell.length_c   1.000
_cell.angle_alpha   90.00
_cell.angle_beta   90.00
_cell.angle_gamma   90.00
#
_symmetry.space_group_name_H-M   'P 1'
#
loop_
_entity.id
_entity.type
_entity.pdbx_description
1 polymer ?
#
loop_
_entity_poly.entity_id
_entity_poly.type
_entity_poly.pdbx_seq_one_letter_code
_entity_poly.pdbx_strand_id
1 'polypeptide(L)'
;MSESMLKNLESFEDLESSSEDSAVEYFTLTLSTYLVVKRLGYDDLAQEIAPLVKLSVGELVIRLSTNNYVNGLASELGVCARKLWEVEYSDSELAEILSEAVSLRRKVDLGVASVGEARELLHKFLNLIGVDPRGTKVVKTVLEDPEPSKVLQLIATALAVCVGGLSGS
;
A
#
# COMPACT_ATOMS: atom_id res chain seq x y z
N MET A 1 -3.84 -2.37 36.19
CA MET A 1 -4.70 -2.92 35.12
C MET A 1 -5.18 -4.29 35.56
N SER A 2 -6.47 -4.60 35.43
CA SER A 2 -7.02 -5.93 35.76
C SER A 2 -6.80 -6.92 34.60
N GLU A 3 -6.70 -8.22 34.90
CA GLU A 3 -6.62 -9.29 33.89
C GLU A 3 -7.75 -9.25 32.85
N SER A 4 -8.93 -8.75 33.24
CA SER A 4 -10.06 -8.54 32.32
C SER A 4 -9.82 -7.43 31.29
N MET A 5 -9.07 -6.38 31.65
CA MET A 5 -8.71 -5.31 30.72
C MET A 5 -7.63 -5.77 29.73
N LEU A 6 -6.71 -6.63 30.17
CA LEU A 6 -5.66 -7.21 29.32
C LEU A 6 -6.27 -8.15 28.26
N LYS A 7 -7.15 -9.07 28.66
CA LYS A 7 -7.83 -9.99 27.72
C LYS A 7 -8.70 -9.27 26.70
N ASN A 8 -9.34 -8.17 27.09
CA ASN A 8 -10.13 -7.38 26.16
C ASN A 8 -9.21 -6.67 25.14
N LEU A 9 -8.06 -6.14 25.56
CA LEU A 9 -7.09 -5.54 24.63
C LEU A 9 -6.60 -6.58 23.60
N GLU A 10 -6.18 -7.76 24.07
CA GLU A 10 -5.70 -8.86 23.21
C GLU A 10 -6.78 -9.28 22.19
N SER A 11 -8.04 -9.43 22.61
CA SER A 11 -9.13 -9.80 21.70
C SER A 11 -9.45 -8.73 20.63
N PHE A 12 -9.22 -7.46 20.94
CA PHE A 12 -9.43 -6.35 20.00
C PHE A 12 -8.28 -6.28 18.99
N GLU A 13 -7.04 -6.44 19.45
CA GLU A 13 -5.85 -6.51 18.59
C GLU A 13 -5.92 -7.71 17.62
N ASP A 14 -6.42 -8.87 18.06
CA ASP A 14 -6.62 -10.04 17.21
C ASP A 14 -7.68 -9.80 16.12
N LEU A 15 -8.78 -9.13 16.46
CA LEU A 15 -9.85 -8.76 15.52
C LEU A 15 -9.38 -7.74 14.48
N GLU A 16 -8.70 -6.68 14.91
CA GLU A 16 -8.10 -5.70 13.99
C GLU A 16 -7.07 -6.37 13.08
N SER A 17 -6.26 -7.30 13.62
CA SER A 17 -5.28 -8.02 12.82
C SER A 17 -5.90 -8.85 11.69
N SER A 18 -6.98 -9.58 12.00
CA SER A 18 -7.69 -10.39 10.99
C SER A 18 -8.37 -9.53 9.92
N SER A 19 -8.87 -8.36 10.30
CA SER A 19 -9.52 -7.43 9.37
C SER A 19 -8.50 -6.77 8.43
N GLU A 20 -7.28 -6.59 8.91
CA GLU A 20 -6.16 -5.97 8.21
C GLU A 20 -5.56 -6.88 7.15
N ASP A 21 -5.26 -8.12 7.51
CA ASP A 21 -4.82 -9.14 6.55
C ASP A 21 -5.91 -9.41 5.49
N SER A 22 -7.18 -9.34 5.88
CA SER A 22 -8.31 -9.48 4.96
C SER A 22 -8.34 -8.42 3.84
N ALA A 23 -7.92 -7.17 4.09
CA ALA A 23 -7.89 -6.16 3.03
C ALA A 23 -6.73 -6.36 2.05
N VAL A 24 -5.58 -6.81 2.55
CA VAL A 24 -4.42 -7.17 1.71
C VAL A 24 -4.79 -8.33 0.79
N GLU A 25 -5.39 -9.39 1.34
CA GLU A 25 -5.87 -10.53 0.58
C GLU A 25 -6.91 -10.13 -0.46
N TYR A 26 -7.92 -9.35 -0.06
CA TYR A 26 -8.99 -8.92 -0.95
C TYR A 26 -8.47 -8.06 -2.11
N PHE A 27 -7.57 -7.11 -1.84
CA PHE A 27 -6.94 -6.29 -2.88
C PHE A 27 -6.12 -7.15 -3.84
N THR A 28 -5.26 -8.01 -3.31
CA THR A 28 -4.38 -8.88 -4.10
C THR A 28 -5.20 -9.80 -5.01
N LEU A 29 -6.24 -10.44 -4.47
CA LEU A 29 -7.15 -11.29 -5.24
C LEU A 29 -7.89 -10.53 -6.34
N THR A 30 -8.42 -9.34 -6.00
CA THR A 30 -9.19 -8.52 -6.95
C THR A 30 -8.29 -8.03 -8.09
N LEU A 31 -7.07 -7.60 -7.77
CA LEU A 31 -6.08 -7.19 -8.75
C LEU A 31 -5.62 -8.36 -9.62
N SER A 32 -5.32 -9.52 -9.03
CA SER A 32 -4.96 -10.74 -9.77
C SER A 32 -6.07 -11.14 -10.74
N THR A 33 -7.32 -11.10 -10.30
CA THR A 33 -8.50 -11.35 -11.15
C THR A 33 -8.57 -10.36 -12.31
N TYR A 34 -8.42 -9.06 -12.04
CA TYR A 34 -8.35 -8.03 -13.08
C TYR A 34 -7.25 -8.31 -14.11
N LEU A 35 -6.03 -8.64 -13.64
CA LEU A 35 -4.89 -8.92 -14.50
C LEU A 35 -5.11 -10.16 -15.37
N VAL A 36 -5.64 -11.25 -14.81
CA VAL A 36 -5.93 -12.48 -15.55
C VAL A 36 -6.98 -12.21 -16.63
N VAL A 37 -8.10 -11.58 -16.29
CA VAL A 37 -9.18 -11.27 -17.23
C VAL A 37 -8.68 -10.39 -18.37
N LYS A 38 -7.90 -9.34 -18.05
CA LYS A 38 -7.28 -8.46 -19.03
C LYS A 38 -6.29 -9.20 -19.95
N ARG A 39 -5.43 -10.06 -19.39
CA ARG A 39 -4.46 -10.86 -20.16
C ARG A 39 -5.12 -11.87 -21.10
N LEU A 40 -6.30 -12.36 -20.76
CA LEU A 40 -7.10 -13.23 -21.62
C LEU A 40 -7.83 -12.46 -22.75
N GLY A 41 -7.73 -11.13 -22.78
CA GLY A 41 -8.35 -10.28 -23.81
C GLY A 41 -9.82 -9.94 -23.55
N TYR A 42 -10.32 -10.15 -22.34
CA TYR A 42 -11.69 -9.77 -21.95
C TYR A 42 -11.72 -8.35 -21.39
N ASP A 43 -11.41 -7.37 -22.24
CA ASP A 43 -11.26 -5.97 -21.82
C ASP A 43 -12.53 -5.39 -21.17
N ASP A 44 -13.72 -5.70 -21.71
CA ASP A 44 -14.99 -5.23 -21.16
C ASP A 44 -15.21 -5.71 -19.71
N LEU A 45 -14.96 -6.99 -19.44
CA LEU A 45 -15.06 -7.57 -18.10
C LEU A 45 -13.97 -7.01 -17.18
N ALA A 46 -12.77 -6.78 -17.69
CA ALA A 46 -11.71 -6.13 -16.91
C ALA A 46 -12.12 -4.72 -16.48
N GLN A 47 -12.80 -3.95 -17.34
CA GLN A 47 -13.34 -2.63 -16.97
C GLN A 47 -14.44 -2.72 -15.92
N GLU A 48 -15.25 -3.78 -15.89
CA GLU A 48 -16.22 -4.01 -14.80
C GLU A 48 -15.55 -4.31 -13.45
N ILE A 49 -14.36 -4.94 -13.47
CA ILE A 49 -13.60 -5.26 -12.24
C ILE A 49 -12.76 -4.08 -11.75
N ALA A 50 -12.32 -3.19 -12.65
CA ALA A 50 -11.44 -2.06 -12.31
C ALA A 50 -11.96 -1.18 -11.13
N PRO A 51 -13.27 -0.87 -11.01
CA PRO A 51 -13.82 -0.19 -9.84
C PRO A 51 -13.59 -0.94 -8.52
N LEU A 52 -13.63 -2.27 -8.51
CA LEU A 52 -13.37 -3.08 -7.32
C LEU A 52 -11.88 -3.02 -6.93
N VAL A 53 -10.97 -2.99 -7.90
CA VAL A 53 -9.54 -2.76 -7.65
C VAL A 53 -9.33 -1.38 -7.01
N LYS A 54 -9.96 -0.34 -7.56
CA LYS A 54 -9.87 1.02 -6.99
C LYS A 54 -10.46 1.10 -5.58
N LEU A 55 -11.59 0.44 -5.34
CA LEU A 55 -12.24 0.41 -4.03
C LEU A 55 -11.40 -0.31 -2.98
N SER A 56 -10.87 -1.49 -3.31
CA SER A 56 -10.00 -2.27 -2.43
C SER A 56 -8.69 -1.55 -2.13
N VAL A 57 -8.08 -0.86 -3.12
CA VAL A 57 -6.91 -0.02 -2.83
C VAL A 57 -7.27 1.19 -1.98
N GLY A 58 -8.46 1.78 -2.15
CA GLY A 58 -8.93 2.89 -1.33
C GLY A 58 -8.96 2.54 0.16
N GLU A 59 -9.42 1.32 0.49
CA GLU A 59 -9.40 0.80 1.85
C GLU A 59 -7.97 0.69 2.41
N LEU A 60 -7.03 0.15 1.62
CA LEU A 60 -5.61 0.09 2.01
C LEU A 60 -5.02 1.50 2.20
N VAL A 61 -5.33 2.45 1.32
CA VAL A 61 -4.87 3.84 1.42
C VAL A 61 -5.36 4.49 2.71
N ILE A 62 -6.62 4.29 3.08
CA ILE A 62 -7.19 4.82 4.34
C ILE A 62 -6.42 4.24 5.54
N ARG A 63 -6.18 2.93 5.55
CA ARG A 63 -5.48 2.26 6.65
C ARG A 63 -4.03 2.73 6.80
N LEU A 64 -3.33 2.90 5.69
CA LEU A 64 -1.91 3.30 5.68
C LEU A 64 -1.68 4.80 5.89
N SER A 65 -2.71 5.65 5.75
CA SER A 65 -2.57 7.10 5.88
C SER A 65 -2.19 7.53 7.31
N THR A 66 -1.20 8.42 7.45
CA THR A 66 -0.61 8.78 8.77
C THR A 66 -0.80 10.26 9.17
N ASN A 67 -1.81 10.96 8.66
CA ASN A 67 -1.98 12.43 8.82
C ASN A 67 -0.75 13.27 8.44
N ASN A 68 0.26 12.65 7.83
CA ASN A 68 1.45 13.31 7.32
C ASN A 68 1.28 13.58 5.84
N TYR A 69 1.59 14.80 5.42
CA TYR A 69 1.49 15.20 4.03
C TYR A 69 2.87 15.47 3.45
N VAL A 70 3.20 14.80 2.34
CA VAL A 70 4.42 15.06 1.57
C VAL A 70 4.04 15.85 0.33
N ASN A 71 4.38 17.14 0.32
CA ASN A 71 4.03 18.03 -0.78
C ASN A 71 4.67 17.60 -2.10
N GLY A 72 3.90 17.61 -3.19
CA GLY A 72 4.35 17.25 -4.54
C GLY A 72 4.49 15.75 -4.78
N LEU A 73 4.27 14.89 -3.77
CA LEU A 73 4.47 13.45 -3.87
C LEU A 73 3.54 12.80 -4.90
N ALA A 74 2.25 13.12 -4.88
CA ALA A 74 1.28 12.58 -5.84
C ALA A 74 1.60 13.00 -7.28
N SER A 75 2.01 14.26 -7.50
CA SER A 75 2.40 14.76 -8.81
C SER A 75 3.65 14.09 -9.35
N GLU A 76 4.65 13.85 -8.49
CA GLU A 76 5.89 13.17 -8.90
C GLU A 76 5.65 11.69 -9.19
N LEU A 77 4.96 10.98 -8.29
CA LEU A 77 4.60 9.57 -8.48
C LEU A 77 3.71 9.36 -9.71
N GLY A 78 2.80 10.30 -10.02
CA GLY A 78 1.97 10.26 -11.23
C GLY A 78 2.77 10.27 -12.54
N VAL A 79 4.04 10.67 -12.51
CA VAL A 79 4.94 10.68 -13.67
C VAL A 79 5.87 9.47 -13.69
N CYS A 80 6.36 9.02 -12.53
CA CYS A 80 7.42 8.01 -12.46
C CYS A 80 6.96 6.61 -12.03
N ALA A 81 5.82 6.47 -11.35
CA ALA A 81 5.32 5.18 -10.93
C ALA A 81 4.62 4.45 -12.08
N ARG A 82 4.89 3.16 -12.22
CA ARG A 82 4.18 2.30 -13.18
C ARG A 82 2.83 1.90 -12.62
N LYS A 83 1.87 1.68 -13.51
CA LYS A 83 0.59 1.08 -13.08
C LYS A 83 0.84 -0.35 -12.63
N LEU A 84 0.07 -0.83 -11.66
CA LEU A 84 0.26 -2.18 -11.12
C LEU A 84 0.12 -3.27 -12.21
N TRP A 85 -0.71 -3.03 -13.22
CA TRP A 85 -0.85 -3.93 -14.37
C TRP A 85 0.24 -3.82 -15.45
N GLU A 86 1.24 -2.97 -15.26
CA GLU A 86 2.40 -2.80 -16.15
C GLU A 86 3.68 -3.38 -15.54
N VAL A 87 3.60 -3.93 -14.32
CA VAL A 87 4.73 -4.52 -13.61
C VAL A 87 4.51 -6.04 -13.49
N GLU A 88 5.60 -6.79 -13.59
CA GLU A 88 5.63 -8.21 -13.25
C GLU A 88 6.01 -8.36 -11.78
N TYR A 89 5.10 -8.91 -10.99
CA TYR A 89 5.31 -9.33 -9.60
C TYR A 89 4.44 -10.57 -9.33
N SER A 90 4.76 -11.30 -8.27
CA SER A 90 3.90 -12.38 -7.79
C SER A 90 2.84 -11.86 -6.83
N ASP A 91 1.68 -12.51 -6.77
CA ASP A 91 0.63 -12.18 -5.80
C ASP A 91 1.16 -12.27 -4.35
N SER A 92 2.05 -13.24 -4.08
CA SER A 92 2.70 -13.39 -2.78
C SER A 92 3.64 -12.23 -2.43
N GLU A 93 4.41 -11.73 -3.40
CA GLU A 93 5.32 -10.60 -3.19
C GLU A 93 4.55 -9.31 -2.91
N LEU A 94 3.47 -9.07 -3.65
CA LEU A 94 2.59 -7.93 -3.39
C LEU A 94 1.94 -8.04 -2.01
N ALA A 95 1.39 -9.20 -1.66
CA ALA A 95 0.77 -9.43 -0.37
C ALA A 95 1.77 -9.23 0.78
N GLU A 96 2.98 -9.77 0.68
CA GLU A 96 4.04 -9.59 1.69
C GLU A 96 4.35 -8.11 1.92
N ILE A 97 4.60 -7.34 0.86
CA ILE A 97 4.91 -5.92 0.95
C ILE A 97 3.76 -5.13 1.59
N LEU A 98 2.52 -5.45 1.23
CA LEU A 98 1.35 -4.77 1.80
C LEU A 98 1.12 -5.14 3.26
N SER A 99 1.28 -6.41 3.64
CA SER A 99 1.24 -6.84 5.04
C SER A 99 2.35 -6.20 5.86
N GLU A 100 3.56 -6.03 5.31
CA GLU A 100 4.64 -5.27 5.96
C GLU A 100 4.26 -3.80 6.17
N ALA A 101 3.61 -3.17 5.20
CA ALA A 101 3.14 -1.78 5.32
C ALA A 101 2.06 -1.63 6.41
N VAL A 102 1.11 -2.56 6.45
CA VAL A 102 0.06 -2.64 7.49
C VAL A 102 0.69 -2.86 8.87
N SER A 103 1.66 -3.77 8.98
CA SER A 103 2.41 -3.99 10.23
C SER A 103 3.17 -2.73 10.66
N LEU A 104 3.84 -2.04 9.73
CA LEU A 104 4.54 -0.78 10.00
C LEU A 104 3.57 0.29 10.49
N ARG A 105 2.36 0.38 9.92
CA ARG A 105 1.30 1.31 10.37
C ARG A 105 0.94 1.11 11.83
N ARG A 106 0.75 -0.15 12.27
CA ARG A 106 0.49 -0.45 13.69
C ARG A 106 1.66 -0.05 14.57
N LYS A 107 2.88 -0.36 14.16
CA LYS A 107 4.08 0.06 14.90
C LYS A 107 4.20 1.57 15.02
N VAL A 108 3.74 2.33 14.02
CA VAL A 108 3.67 3.80 14.07
C VAL A 108 2.64 4.25 15.12
N ASP A 109 1.44 3.66 15.15
CA ASP A 109 0.43 3.97 16.18
C ASP A 109 0.92 3.68 17.61
N LEU A 110 1.67 2.59 17.77
CA LEU A 110 2.26 2.19 19.04
C LEU A 110 3.53 2.98 19.40
N GLY A 111 4.05 3.82 18.49
CA GLY A 111 5.27 4.59 18.71
C GLY A 111 6.57 3.77 18.76
N VAL A 112 6.56 2.55 18.19
CA VAL A 112 7.68 1.60 18.20
C VAL A 112 8.27 1.33 16.80
N ALA A 113 7.79 2.03 15.77
CA ALA A 113 8.26 1.84 14.40
C ALA A 113 9.75 2.18 14.23
N SER A 114 10.47 1.29 13.55
CA SER A 114 11.88 1.45 13.22
C SER A 114 12.07 2.16 11.88
N VAL A 115 12.99 3.12 11.84
CA VAL A 115 13.45 3.76 10.59
C VAL A 115 14.11 2.74 9.65
N GLY A 116 14.76 1.70 10.20
CA GLY A 116 15.38 0.64 9.40
C GLY A 116 14.34 -0.20 8.66
N GLU A 117 13.29 -0.63 9.37
CA GLU A 117 12.17 -1.38 8.77
C GLU A 117 11.44 -0.55 7.71
N ALA A 118 11.18 0.73 8.00
CA ALA A 118 10.56 1.64 7.05
C ALA A 118 11.42 1.83 5.78
N ARG A 119 12.74 1.93 5.93
CA ARG A 119 13.67 2.03 4.80
C ARG A 119 13.65 0.77 3.93
N GLU A 120 13.71 -0.41 4.54
CA GLU A 120 13.68 -1.68 3.81
C GLU A 120 12.37 -1.84 3.03
N LEU A 121 11.24 -1.58 3.68
CA LEU A 121 9.93 -1.61 3.05
C LEU A 121 9.83 -0.61 1.89
N LEU A 122 10.31 0.62 2.08
CA LEU A 122 10.32 1.62 1.02
C LEU A 122 11.10 1.15 -0.21
N HIS A 123 12.26 0.51 -0.02
CA HIS A 123 13.04 -0.02 -1.13
C HIS A 123 12.33 -1.16 -1.86
N LYS A 124 11.75 -2.13 -1.14
CA LYS A 124 10.96 -3.22 -1.74
C LYS A 124 9.81 -2.65 -2.57
N PHE A 125 9.07 -1.71 -2.00
CA PHE A 125 7.90 -1.13 -2.64
C PHE A 125 8.26 -0.28 -3.87
N LEU A 126 9.29 0.56 -3.81
CA LEU A 126 9.74 1.34 -4.98
C LEU A 126 10.20 0.46 -6.14
N ASN A 127 10.86 -0.67 -5.83
CA ASN A 127 11.23 -1.67 -6.83
C ASN A 127 9.97 -2.29 -7.47
N LEU A 128 8.97 -2.65 -6.66
CA LEU A 128 7.69 -3.20 -7.15
C LEU A 128 6.98 -2.26 -8.12
N ILE A 129 6.95 -0.94 -7.85
CA ILE A 129 6.29 0.02 -8.76
C ILE A 129 7.21 0.56 -9.87
N GLY A 130 8.45 0.07 -9.95
CA GLY A 130 9.41 0.43 -11.00
C GLY A 130 9.90 1.88 -10.94
N VAL A 131 9.95 2.50 -9.75
CA VAL A 131 10.43 3.88 -9.57
C VAL A 131 11.95 3.88 -9.36
N ASP A 132 12.69 4.59 -10.21
CA ASP A 132 14.12 4.87 -10.00
C ASP A 132 14.30 6.17 -9.19
N PRO A 133 14.78 6.11 -7.93
CA PRO A 133 14.95 7.29 -7.08
C PRO A 133 15.87 8.37 -7.66
N ARG A 134 16.81 8.01 -8.55
CA ARG A 134 17.78 8.96 -9.11
C ARG A 134 17.13 10.04 -9.97
N GLY A 135 15.97 9.75 -10.55
CA GLY A 135 15.18 10.68 -11.35
C GLY A 135 14.18 11.51 -10.55
N THR A 136 14.08 11.28 -9.24
CA THR A 136 13.03 11.84 -8.38
C THR A 136 13.60 12.87 -7.39
N LYS A 137 12.82 13.90 -7.07
CA LYS A 137 13.17 14.89 -6.05
C LYS A 137 12.45 14.60 -4.75
N VAL A 138 11.13 14.46 -4.78
CA VAL A 138 10.29 14.26 -3.59
C VAL A 138 10.49 12.86 -3.00
N VAL A 139 10.43 11.80 -3.82
CA VAL A 139 10.70 10.42 -3.36
C VAL A 139 12.10 10.31 -2.75
N LYS A 140 13.09 11.00 -3.33
CA LYS A 140 14.45 11.05 -2.78
C LYS A 140 14.51 11.66 -1.38
N THR A 141 13.72 12.70 -1.09
CA THR A 141 13.68 13.27 0.28
C THR A 141 13.17 12.26 1.31
N VAL A 142 12.19 11.42 0.93
CA VAL A 142 11.68 10.36 1.81
C VAL A 142 12.72 9.24 1.98
N LEU A 143 13.55 8.96 0.98
CA LEU A 143 14.64 7.97 1.10
C LEU A 143 15.81 8.46 1.96
N GLU A 144 16.11 9.75 1.91
CA GLU A 144 17.16 10.37 2.72
C GLU A 144 16.76 10.36 4.21
N ASP A 145 15.49 10.64 4.51
CA ASP A 145 14.89 10.61 5.84
C ASP A 145 13.62 9.73 5.88
N PRO A 146 13.76 8.39 5.95
CA PRO A 146 12.65 7.45 5.88
C PRO A 146 11.96 7.32 7.24
N GLU A 147 11.45 8.45 7.73
CA GLU A 147 10.53 8.47 8.85
C GLU A 147 9.33 7.55 8.52
N PRO A 148 9.00 6.58 9.38
CA PRO A 148 7.96 5.58 9.10
C PRO A 148 6.64 6.16 8.57
N SER A 149 6.19 7.27 9.14
CA SER A 149 4.97 7.95 8.72
C SER A 149 5.04 8.48 7.28
N LYS A 150 6.19 9.03 6.86
CA LYS A 150 6.42 9.51 5.49
C LYS A 150 6.49 8.34 4.51
N VAL A 151 7.10 7.23 4.91
CA VAL A 151 7.15 6.00 4.11
C VAL A 151 5.74 5.47 3.85
N LEU A 152 4.92 5.35 4.90
CA LEU A 152 3.53 4.91 4.78
C LEU A 152 2.70 5.85 3.88
N GLN A 153 2.89 7.16 4.03
CA GLN A 153 2.24 8.14 3.16
C GLN A 153 2.68 7.97 1.69
N LEU A 154 3.96 7.69 1.44
CA LEU A 154 4.47 7.41 0.10
C LEU A 154 3.81 6.17 -0.49
N ILE A 155 3.78 5.06 0.25
CA ILE A 155 3.17 3.81 -0.18
C ILE A 155 1.68 4.02 -0.48
N ALA A 156 0.94 4.66 0.43
CA ALA A 156 -0.48 4.95 0.25
C ALA A 156 -0.72 5.82 -1.01
N THR A 157 0.07 6.88 -1.19
CA THR A 157 -0.06 7.76 -2.35
C THR A 157 0.25 7.02 -3.65
N ALA A 158 1.31 6.22 -3.65
CA ALA A 158 1.71 5.42 -4.81
C ALA A 158 0.65 4.39 -5.17
N LEU A 159 0.08 3.68 -4.20
CA LEU A 159 -1.01 2.72 -4.43
C LEU A 159 -2.19 3.37 -5.14
N ALA A 160 -2.63 4.55 -4.67
CA ALA A 160 -3.70 5.31 -5.31
C ALA A 160 -3.34 5.70 -6.75
N VAL A 161 -2.09 6.14 -6.99
CA VAL A 161 -1.60 6.53 -8.32
C VAL A 161 -1.50 5.33 -9.27
N CYS A 162 -0.96 4.20 -8.80
CA CYS A 162 -0.67 3.02 -9.63
C CYS A 162 -1.92 2.29 -10.11
N VAL A 163 -3.09 2.55 -9.51
CA VAL A 163 -4.40 2.07 -10.02
C VAL A 163 -5.10 3.09 -10.93
N GLY A 164 -4.42 4.18 -11.33
CA GLY A 164 -4.97 5.24 -12.16
C GLY A 164 -5.82 6.25 -11.39
N GLY A 165 -5.57 6.40 -10.09
CA GLY A 165 -6.37 7.25 -9.20
C GLY A 165 -7.60 6.55 -8.64
N LEU A 166 -8.20 7.17 -7.61
CA LEU A 166 -9.41 6.69 -6.94
C LEU A 166 -10.71 7.19 -7.59
N SER A 167 -10.61 8.08 -8.59
CA SER A 167 -11.78 8.52 -9.36
C SER A 167 -12.31 7.38 -10.23
N GLY A 168 -13.64 7.17 -10.22
CA GLY A 168 -14.32 6.08 -10.93
C GLY A 168 -14.47 6.25 -12.45
N SER A 169 -13.68 7.13 -13.07
CA SER A 169 -13.66 7.41 -14.51
C SER A 169 -12.39 6.88 -15.18
#